data_AF-A0A9W8E887-F1
#
_entry.id   AF-A0A9W8E887-F1
#
_cell.length_a   1.000
_cell.length_b   1.000
_cell.length_c   1.000
_cell.angle_alpha   90.00
_cell.angle_beta   90.00
_cell.angle_gamma   90.00
#
_symmetry.space_group_name_H-M   'P 1'
#
loop_
_entity.id
_entity.type
_entity.pdbx_description
1 polymer ?
#
loop_
_entity_poly.entity_id
_entity_poly.type
_entity_poly.pdbx_seq_one_letter_code
_entity_poly.pdbx_strand_id
1 'polypeptide(L)'
;MAVSARTLEQKAAEANLDILDPAFSQWLDDDDTLRHLRDEFCIPSIAEVKNDPEASKDSCIYLCGNSLGLQPKRTKQMIVEEMEVWAKR
;
A
#
# COMPACT_ATOMS: atom_id res chain seq x y z
N MET A 1 -3.61 -5.73 17.60
CA MET A 1 -2.37 -6.54 17.59
C MET A 1 -1.21 -5.57 17.53
N ALA A 2 -0.50 -5.36 18.64
CA ALA A 2 0.72 -4.54 18.64
C ALA A 2 1.90 -5.50 18.43
N VAL A 3 2.61 -5.35 17.32
CA VAL A 3 3.91 -6.02 17.14
C VAL A 3 4.85 -5.35 18.14
N SER A 4 5.27 -6.09 19.16
CA SER A 4 6.22 -5.59 20.16
C SER A 4 7.60 -5.50 19.51
N ALA A 5 8.47 -4.59 19.98
CA ALA A 5 9.88 -4.56 19.57
C ALA A 5 10.55 -5.95 19.71
N ARG A 6 10.15 -6.71 20.74
CA ARG A 6 10.59 -8.10 20.95
C ARG A 6 10.22 -9.03 19.80
N THR A 7 9.09 -8.79 19.13
CA THR A 7 8.62 -9.61 18.00
C THR A 7 9.43 -9.34 16.73
N LEU A 8 9.90 -8.10 16.53
CA LEU A 8 10.75 -7.76 15.39
C LEU A 8 12.17 -8.30 15.55
N GLU A 9 12.75 -8.19 16.74
CA GLU A 9 14.06 -8.77 17.06
C GLU A 9 14.08 -10.29 16.86
N GLN A 10 13.01 -10.98 17.26
CA GLN A 10 12.84 -12.43 17.04
C GLN A 10 12.79 -12.77 15.55
N LYS A 11 11.94 -12.08 14.77
CA LYS A 11 11.84 -12.29 13.32
C LYS A 11 13.14 -11.98 12.58
N ALA A 12 13.87 -10.94 12.99
CA ALA A 12 15.17 -10.59 12.41
C ALA A 12 16.21 -11.70 12.67
N ALA A 13 16.23 -12.26 13.89
CA ALA A 13 17.09 -13.39 14.23
C ALA A 13 16.72 -14.67 13.43
N GLU A 14 15.43 -14.96 13.24
CA GLU A 14 14.95 -16.07 12.40
C GLU A 14 15.39 -15.93 10.93
N ALA A 15 15.33 -14.71 10.40
CA ALA A 15 15.78 -14.38 9.04
C ALA A 15 17.32 -14.28 8.92
N ASN A 16 18.05 -14.32 10.03
CA ASN A 16 19.50 -14.07 10.11
C ASN A 16 19.90 -12.71 9.47
N LEU A 17 19.12 -11.67 9.77
CA LEU A 17 19.30 -10.29 9.28
C LEU A 17 19.36 -9.31 10.46
N ASP A 18 20.00 -8.16 10.23
CA ASP A 18 19.95 -7.05 11.19
C ASP A 18 18.62 -6.28 11.06
N ILE A 19 18.08 -5.81 12.19
CA ILE A 19 16.78 -5.12 12.22
C ILE A 19 16.76 -3.82 11.42
N LEU A 20 17.91 -3.17 11.23
CA LEU A 20 18.06 -1.93 10.48
C LEU A 20 18.48 -2.15 9.02
N ASP A 21 18.71 -3.41 8.61
CA ASP A 21 19.07 -3.73 7.23
C ASP A 21 17.83 -3.63 6.32
N PRO A 22 17.89 -2.91 5.19
CA PRO A 22 16.81 -2.90 4.19
C PRO A 22 16.38 -4.31 3.75
N ALA A 23 17.29 -5.29 3.75
CA ALA A 23 16.97 -6.68 3.43
C ALA A 23 15.92 -7.28 4.38
N PHE A 24 15.92 -6.87 5.66
CA PHE A 24 14.93 -7.33 6.62
C PHE A 24 13.53 -6.77 6.30
N SER A 25 13.46 -5.52 5.83
CA SER A 25 12.19 -4.92 5.42
C SER A 25 11.60 -5.64 4.20
N GLN A 26 12.45 -5.96 3.22
CA GLN A 26 12.03 -6.75 2.05
C GLN A 26 11.56 -8.16 2.44
N TRP A 27 12.25 -8.82 3.38
CA TRP A 27 11.85 -10.13 3.88
C TRP A 27 10.46 -10.09 4.55
N LEU A 28 10.16 -9.03 5.31
CA LEU A 28 8.83 -8.82 5.90
C LEU A 28 7.75 -8.57 4.85
N ASP A 29 8.05 -7.79 3.81
CA ASP A 29 7.13 -7.58 2.68
C ASP A 29 6.86 -8.90 1.94
N ASP A 30 7.86 -9.76 1.80
CA ASP A 30 7.75 -11.06 1.14
C ASP A 30 6.94 -12.09 1.97
N ASP A 31 7.06 -12.05 3.30
CA ASP A 31 6.29 -12.86 4.27
C ASP A 31 4.84 -12.36 4.46
N ASP A 32 4.50 -11.14 4.03
CA ASP A 32 3.17 -10.59 4.21
C ASP A 32 2.13 -11.28 3.30
N THR A 33 1.31 -12.14 3.91
CA THR A 33 0.16 -12.79 3.26
C THR A 33 -0.86 -11.80 2.65
N LEU A 34 -0.91 -10.56 3.13
CA LEU A 34 -1.81 -9.51 2.65
C LEU A 34 -1.19 -8.62 1.57
N ARG A 35 0.08 -8.83 1.18
CA ARG A 35 0.80 -8.00 0.19
C ARG A 35 -0.01 -7.75 -1.07
N HIS A 36 -0.70 -8.78 -1.57
CA HIS A 36 -1.52 -8.72 -2.78
C HIS A 36 -2.65 -7.67 -2.71
N LEU A 37 -3.15 -7.33 -1.52
CA LEU A 37 -4.19 -6.30 -1.36
C LEU A 37 -3.68 -4.91 -1.74
N ARG A 38 -2.37 -4.67 -1.70
CA ARG A 38 -1.77 -3.40 -2.15
C ARG A 38 -2.13 -3.11 -3.61
N ASP A 39 -2.22 -4.16 -4.43
CA ASP A 39 -2.52 -4.04 -5.86
C ASP A 39 -3.99 -3.69 -6.12
N GLU A 40 -4.87 -3.72 -5.12
CA GLU A 40 -6.29 -3.36 -5.25
C GLU A 40 -6.55 -1.86 -5.10
N PHE A 41 -5.52 -1.04 -4.82
CA PHE A 41 -5.65 0.40 -4.57
C PHE A 41 -4.92 1.26 -5.61
N CYS A 42 -5.44 2.46 -5.82
CA CYS A 42 -4.79 3.51 -6.60
C CYS A 42 -3.78 4.27 -5.71
N ILE A 43 -2.51 3.85 -5.70
CA ILE A 43 -1.44 4.52 -4.95
C ILE A 43 -0.81 5.60 -5.85
N PRO A 44 -0.83 6.88 -5.44
CA PRO A 44 -0.26 7.95 -6.28
C PRO A 44 1.27 7.88 -6.29
N SER A 45 1.85 8.25 -7.43
CA SER A 45 3.28 8.43 -7.61
C SER A 45 3.79 9.71 -6.96
N ILE A 46 5.10 9.79 -6.73
CA ILE A 46 5.74 11.01 -6.20
C ILE A 46 5.52 12.20 -7.16
N ALA A 47 5.59 11.97 -8.47
CA ALA A 47 5.31 12.99 -9.50
C ALA A 47 3.89 13.55 -9.42
N GLU A 48 2.88 12.69 -9.25
CA GLU A 48 1.47 13.11 -9.13
C GLU A 48 1.24 13.93 -7.84
N VAL A 49 1.82 13.50 -6.71
CA VAL A 49 1.66 14.22 -5.44
C VAL A 49 2.35 15.59 -5.49
N LYS A 50 3.52 15.69 -6.12
CA LYS A 50 4.27 16.95 -6.24
C LYS A 50 3.78 17.85 -7.36
N ASN A 51 2.95 17.34 -8.27
CA ASN A 51 2.61 17.98 -9.55
C ASN A 51 3.87 18.37 -10.36
N ASP A 52 4.88 17.48 -10.34
CA ASP A 52 6.17 17.69 -10.99
C ASP A 52 6.46 16.52 -11.93
N PRO A 53 6.36 16.70 -13.26
CA PRO A 53 6.61 15.64 -14.24
C PRO A 53 8.03 15.07 -14.22
N GLU A 54 9.01 15.82 -13.70
CA GLU A 54 10.41 15.39 -13.61
C GLU A 54 10.70 14.59 -12.34
N ALA A 55 9.77 14.56 -11.39
CA ALA A 55 9.92 13.76 -10.18
C ALA A 55 9.71 12.26 -10.44
N SER A 56 10.06 11.42 -9.47
CA SER A 56 9.96 9.96 -9.62
C SER A 56 8.52 9.50 -9.87
N LYS A 57 8.38 8.50 -10.74
CA LYS A 57 7.12 7.78 -11.00
C LYS A 57 6.85 6.67 -10.00
N ASP A 58 7.77 6.42 -9.07
CA ASP A 58 7.58 5.46 -7.99
C ASP A 58 6.40 5.87 -7.11
N SER A 59 5.73 4.87 -6.54
CA SER A 59 4.68 5.10 -5.56
C SER A 59 5.19 5.95 -4.40
N CYS A 60 4.40 6.93 -3.97
CA CYS A 60 4.74 7.69 -2.79
C CYS A 60 4.50 6.88 -1.49
N ILE A 61 5.11 7.33 -0.41
CA ILE A 61 4.87 6.81 0.94
C ILE A 61 3.63 7.52 1.51
N TYR A 62 2.47 6.86 1.39
CA TYR A 62 1.17 7.43 1.77
C TYR A 62 0.78 7.08 3.22
N LEU A 63 1.16 7.93 4.19
CA LEU A 63 0.86 7.74 5.62
C LEU A 63 -0.37 8.53 6.11
N CYS A 64 -1.25 8.95 5.20
CA CYS A 64 -2.46 9.73 5.51
C CYS A 64 -3.77 8.95 5.37
N GLY A 65 -3.69 7.61 5.25
CA GLY A 65 -4.84 6.73 5.06
C GLY A 65 -5.87 6.75 6.20
N ASN A 66 -5.50 7.28 7.37
CA ASN A 66 -6.39 7.50 8.50
C ASN A 66 -7.33 8.71 8.33
N SER A 67 -7.03 9.61 7.40
CA SER A 67 -7.85 10.78 7.09
C SER A 67 -8.62 10.55 5.79
N LEU A 68 -7.89 10.27 4.71
CA LEU A 68 -8.45 9.95 3.41
C LEU A 68 -7.88 8.61 2.95
N GLY A 69 -8.74 7.60 2.86
CA GLY A 69 -8.36 6.30 2.32
C GLY A 69 -8.02 6.39 0.85
N LEU A 70 -7.06 5.57 0.41
CA LEU A 70 -6.79 5.39 -1.02
C LEU A 70 -8.03 4.79 -1.69
N GLN A 71 -8.26 5.19 -2.94
CA GLN A 71 -9.37 4.66 -3.73
C GLN A 71 -9.11 3.19 -4.09
N PRO A 72 -10.01 2.25 -3.76
CA PRO A 72 -9.99 0.92 -4.34
C PRO A 72 -10.23 0.99 -5.86
N LYS A 73 -9.47 0.24 -6.66
CA LYS A 73 -9.58 0.24 -8.13
C LYS A 73 -11.01 -0.09 -8.61
N ARG A 74 -11.69 -0.97 -7.88
CA ARG A 74 -13.07 -1.39 -8.16
C ARG A 74 -14.12 -0.28 -7.99
N THR A 75 -13.83 0.77 -7.22
CA THR A 75 -14.78 1.86 -6.95
C THR A 75 -15.32 2.49 -8.24
N LYS A 76 -14.45 2.72 -9.24
CA LYS A 76 -14.88 3.31 -10.52
C LYS A 76 -15.90 2.43 -11.23
N GLN A 77 -15.65 1.13 -11.30
CA GLN A 77 -16.53 0.18 -11.96
C GLN A 77 -17.91 0.15 -11.28
N MET A 78 -17.95 0.03 -9.95
CA MET A 78 -19.21 -0.05 -9.21
C MET A 78 -20.07 1.21 -9.37
N ILE A 79 -19.43 2.40 -9.36
CA ILE A 79 -20.16 3.65 -9.60
C ILE A 79 -20.78 3.64 -11.01
N VAL A 80 -20.04 3.23 -12.03
CA VAL A 80 -20.54 3.16 -13.41
C VAL A 80 -21.72 2.20 -13.51
N GLU A 81 -21.62 1.01 -12.90
CA GLU A 81 -22.69 0.01 -12.86
C GLU A 81 -23.99 0.59 -12.28
N GLU A 82 -23.93 1.29 -11.15
CA GLU A 82 -25.11 1.91 -10.53
C GLU A 82 -25.69 3.06 -11.37
N MET A 83 -24.83 3.86 -12.03
CA MET A 83 -25.29 4.91 -12.95
C MET A 83 -26.04 4.34 -14.16
N GLU A 84 -25.58 3.21 -14.69
CA GLU A 84 -26.28 2.52 -15.78
C GLU A 84 -27.62 1.93 -15.35
N VAL A 85 -27.69 1.37 -14.14
CA VAL A 85 -28.94 0.87 -13.56
C VAL A 85 -29.94 2.01 -13.42
N TRP A 86 -29.50 3.17 -12.92
CA TRP A 86 -30.34 4.36 -12.79
C TRP A 86 -30.85 4.87 -14.15
N ALA A 87 -30.02 4.85 -15.20
CA ALA A 87 -30.44 5.33 -16.52
C ALA A 87 -31.48 4.42 -17.21
N LYS A 88 -31.56 3.14 -16.84
CA LYS A 88 -32.41 2.12 -17.49
C LYS A 88 -33.72 1.83 -16.73
N ARG A 89 -33.87 2.31 -15.49
CA ARG A 89 -35.04 2.10 -14.64
C ARG A 89 -35.80 3.40 -14.42
#